data_AF-A0A7C1GBL4-F1
#
_entry.id   AF-A0A7C1GBL4-F1
#
_cell.length_a   1.000
_cell.length_b   1.000
_cell.length_c   1.000
_cell.angle_alpha   90.00
_cell.angle_beta   90.00
_cell.angle_gamma   90.00
#
_symmetry.space_group_name_H-M   'P 1'
#
loop_
_entity.id
_entity.type
_entity.pdbx_description
1 polymer ?
#
loop_
_entity_poly.entity_id
_entity_poly.type
_entity_poly.pdbx_seq_one_letter_code
_entity_poly.pdbx_strand_id
1 'polypeptide(L)'
;MEKRCVLPTWALIMVIFSFVILPSLPAGAYTILTPPTGEKLLVRARRGNASLVILAVDNAERRSLKVGRVINRQGTVEPLPPAGSWQKDGSYYVHYGLSLRRGINTFVINPGDKKVIVLYRPRVTMLRSASNESGVYLFHRKEVVPA
;
A
#
# COMPACT_ATOMS: atom_id res chain seq x y z
N MET A 1 -66.17 2.95 -52.28
CA MET A 1 -65.91 3.26 -50.85
C MET A 1 -64.58 2.64 -50.47
N GLU A 2 -63.50 3.41 -50.67
CA GLU A 2 -62.14 3.04 -50.30
C GLU A 2 -61.98 3.05 -48.77
N LYS A 3 -61.51 1.94 -48.20
CA LYS A 3 -61.06 1.90 -46.80
C LYS A 3 -59.54 1.89 -46.78
N ARG A 4 -58.96 3.08 -46.58
CA ARG A 4 -57.54 3.28 -46.30
C ARG A 4 -57.26 2.79 -44.87
N CYS A 5 -56.54 1.68 -44.71
CA CYS A 5 -55.98 1.30 -43.42
C CYS A 5 -54.68 2.09 -43.20
N VAL A 6 -54.75 3.05 -42.29
CA VAL A 6 -53.62 3.84 -41.80
C VAL A 6 -52.92 3.03 -40.70
N LEU A 7 -51.66 2.67 -40.94
CA LEU A 7 -50.79 2.08 -39.91
C LEU A 7 -50.42 3.16 -38.89
N PRO A 8 -50.65 2.96 -37.57
CA PRO A 8 -50.17 3.89 -36.56
C PRO A 8 -48.68 3.66 -36.33
N THR A 9 -47.91 4.57 -36.93
CA THR A 9 -46.59 5.00 -36.51
C THR A 9 -46.58 5.31 -35.00
N TRP A 10 -45.53 4.83 -34.31
CA TRP A 10 -45.00 5.29 -33.01
C TRP A 10 -45.31 4.40 -31.80
N ALA A 11 -44.30 3.60 -31.40
CA ALA A 11 -43.76 3.57 -30.03
C ALA A 11 -42.77 2.39 -29.91
N LEU A 12 -41.63 2.50 -30.59
CA LEU A 12 -40.48 1.64 -30.31
C LEU A 12 -39.84 2.14 -29.01
N ILE A 13 -40.37 1.74 -27.85
CA ILE A 13 -39.77 2.03 -26.55
C ILE A 13 -38.58 1.08 -26.38
N MET A 14 -37.44 1.50 -26.95
CA MET A 14 -36.12 1.01 -26.61
C MET A 14 -35.84 1.38 -25.15
N VAL A 15 -36.13 0.46 -24.22
CA VAL A 15 -35.66 0.55 -22.83
C VAL A 15 -34.16 0.26 -22.86
N ILE A 16 -33.37 1.29 -23.14
CA ILE A 16 -31.92 1.25 -22.92
C ILE A 16 -31.73 1.35 -21.40
N PHE A 17 -31.65 0.19 -20.75
CA PHE A 17 -31.21 0.09 -19.38
C PHE A 17 -29.72 0.45 -19.35
N SER A 18 -29.44 1.75 -19.22
CA SER A 18 -28.10 2.28 -18.99
C SER A 18 -27.59 1.71 -17.68
N PHE A 19 -26.93 0.56 -17.75
CA PHE A 19 -26.08 0.06 -16.69
C PHE A 19 -24.95 1.07 -16.55
N VAL A 20 -25.12 2.04 -15.65
CA VAL A 20 -24.03 2.92 -15.22
C VAL A 20 -23.08 2.00 -14.46
N ILE A 21 -22.09 1.48 -15.18
CA ILE A 21 -20.93 0.81 -14.58
C ILE A 21 -20.20 1.93 -13.83
N LEU A 22 -20.55 2.16 -12.56
CA LEU A 22 -19.70 2.94 -11.68
C LEU A 22 -18.35 2.20 -11.66
N PRO A 23 -17.24 2.83 -12.12
CA PRO A 23 -15.94 2.21 -11.99
C PRO A 23 -15.67 2.07 -10.49
N SER A 24 -15.72 0.85 -9.98
CA SER A 24 -15.17 0.52 -8.67
C SER A 24 -13.68 0.80 -8.75
N LEU A 25 -13.23 1.90 -8.15
CA LEU A 25 -11.81 2.14 -7.93
C LEU A 25 -11.23 0.87 -7.27
N PRO A 26 -10.12 0.32 -7.80
CA PRO A 26 -9.56 -0.91 -7.26
C PRO A 26 -9.26 -0.70 -5.77
N ALA A 27 -9.81 -1.57 -4.93
CA ALA A 27 -9.50 -1.60 -3.51
C ALA A 27 -7.99 -1.86 -3.34
N GLY A 28 -7.22 -0.84 -2.96
CA GLY A 28 -5.77 -0.94 -2.76
C GLY A 28 -4.89 0.07 -3.52
N ALA A 29 -5.42 1.27 -3.80
CA ALA A 29 -4.71 2.33 -4.51
C ALA A 29 -3.65 3.08 -3.67
N TYR A 30 -3.30 2.59 -2.49
CA TYR A 30 -2.25 3.21 -1.69
C TYR A 30 -0.86 2.96 -2.29
N THR A 31 -0.03 3.98 -2.20
CA THR A 31 1.35 3.95 -2.69
C THR A 31 2.30 3.76 -1.52
N ILE A 32 3.15 2.72 -1.59
CA ILE A 32 4.19 2.50 -0.59
C ILE A 32 5.37 3.41 -0.95
N LEU A 33 5.57 4.46 -0.16
CA LEU A 33 6.65 5.43 -0.40
C LEU A 33 7.99 4.90 0.06
N THR A 34 8.01 4.13 1.14
CA THR A 34 9.24 3.59 1.72
C THR A 34 8.92 2.31 2.49
N PRO A 35 9.60 1.19 2.20
CA PRO A 35 10.62 1.00 1.15
C PRO A 35 9.98 0.73 -0.23
N PRO A 36 10.71 0.89 -1.37
CA PRO A 36 10.16 0.61 -2.70
C PRO A 36 9.67 -0.84 -2.80
N THR A 37 8.53 -1.04 -3.44
CA THR A 37 7.92 -2.35 -3.63
C THR A 37 8.60 -3.14 -4.75
N GLY A 38 8.67 -4.47 -4.62
CA GLY A 38 9.17 -5.37 -5.67
C GLY A 38 10.57 -5.93 -5.45
N GLU A 39 11.35 -5.40 -4.49
CA GLU A 39 12.72 -5.87 -4.23
C GLU A 39 12.91 -6.38 -2.79
N LYS A 40 13.81 -7.35 -2.62
CA LYS A 40 14.26 -7.81 -1.28
C LYS A 40 15.18 -6.75 -0.69
N LEU A 41 14.75 -6.13 0.40
CA LEU A 41 15.50 -5.01 1.00
C LEU A 41 16.48 -5.53 2.04
N LEU A 42 17.77 -5.28 1.83
CA LEU A 42 18.79 -5.60 2.82
C LEU A 42 19.03 -4.40 3.75
N VAL A 43 18.80 -4.63 5.04
CA VAL A 43 19.03 -3.64 6.09
C VAL A 43 20.21 -4.09 6.94
N ARG A 44 21.26 -3.26 6.95
CA ARG A 44 22.45 -3.45 7.78
C ARG A 44 22.51 -2.33 8.81
N ALA A 45 22.04 -2.59 10.03
CA ALA A 45 21.99 -1.60 11.11
C ALA A 45 22.36 -2.22 12.46
N ARG A 46 22.75 -1.40 13.43
CA ARG A 46 23.02 -1.86 14.81
C ARG A 46 21.74 -2.26 15.54
N ARG A 47 20.66 -1.51 15.30
CA ARG A 47 19.32 -1.77 15.83
C ARG A 47 18.40 -2.22 14.70
N GLY A 48 17.55 -3.20 14.99
CA GLY A 48 16.59 -3.74 14.03
C GLY A 48 15.34 -2.88 13.96
N ASN A 49 15.48 -1.59 13.65
CA ASN A 49 14.35 -0.69 13.51
C ASN A 49 14.34 -0.14 12.08
N ALA A 50 13.16 -0.14 11.47
CA ALA A 50 12.88 0.43 10.17
C ALA A 50 11.55 1.17 10.20
N SER A 51 11.28 2.00 9.20
CA SER A 51 9.99 2.69 9.08
C SER A 51 9.35 2.39 7.74
N LEU A 52 8.07 2.03 7.76
CA LEU A 52 7.24 1.90 6.58
C LEU A 52 6.35 3.12 6.48
N VAL A 53 6.36 3.79 5.32
CA VAL A 53 5.49 4.93 5.05
C VAL A 53 4.59 4.59 3.86
N ILE A 54 3.28 4.69 4.11
CA ILE A 54 2.24 4.43 3.12
C ILE A 54 1.47 5.72 2.88
N LEU A 55 1.33 6.10 1.61
CA LEU A 55 0.47 7.17 1.16
C LEU A 55 -0.93 6.61 0.90
N ALA A 56 -1.91 7.07 1.66
CA ALA A 56 -3.33 6.86 1.41
C ALA A 56 -3.92 8.13 0.77
N VAL A 57 -4.72 7.96 -0.27
CA VAL A 57 -5.26 9.07 -1.07
C VAL A 57 -6.32 9.85 -0.29
N ASP A 58 -7.06 9.17 0.59
CA ASP A 58 -8.10 9.78 1.43
C ASP A 58 -8.18 9.18 2.84
N ASN A 59 -9.09 9.71 3.66
CA ASN A 59 -9.27 9.26 5.05
C ASN A 59 -9.94 7.87 5.14
N ALA A 60 -10.73 7.47 4.14
CA ALA A 60 -11.39 6.18 4.12
C ALA A 60 -10.35 5.07 3.88
N GLU A 61 -9.47 5.28 2.91
CA GLU A 61 -8.33 4.41 2.63
C GLU A 61 -7.40 4.34 3.84
N ARG A 62 -7.06 5.49 4.44
CA ARG A 62 -6.26 5.54 5.68
C ARG A 62 -6.84 4.65 6.80
N ARG A 63 -8.16 4.70 7.02
CA ARG A 63 -8.84 3.90 8.06
C ARG A 63 -8.90 2.42 7.72
N SER A 64 -8.91 2.08 6.44
CA SER A 64 -8.93 0.70 5.96
C SER A 64 -7.57 0.00 6.03
N LEU A 65 -6.48 0.77 6.11
CA LEU A 65 -5.11 0.24 6.12
C LEU A 65 -4.83 -0.61 7.36
N LYS A 66 -4.43 -1.85 7.10
CA LYS A 66 -3.97 -2.81 8.10
C LYS A 66 -2.61 -3.33 7.69
N VAL A 67 -1.61 -3.09 8.52
CA VAL A 67 -0.27 -3.67 8.35
C VAL A 67 -0.10 -4.75 9.38
N GLY A 68 0.58 -5.82 9.00
CA GLY A 68 0.96 -6.85 9.96
C GLY A 68 2.22 -7.58 9.55
N ARG A 69 2.82 -8.27 10.52
CA ARG A 69 4.03 -9.06 10.35
C ARG A 69 3.66 -10.54 10.22
N VAL A 70 4.23 -11.23 9.25
CA VAL A 70 4.15 -12.70 9.19
C VAL A 70 5.09 -13.29 10.25
N ILE A 71 4.54 -14.04 11.20
CA ILE A 71 5.30 -14.57 12.35
C ILE A 71 5.66 -16.06 12.23
N ASN A 72 4.95 -16.82 11.39
CA ASN A 72 5.19 -18.26 11.21
C ASN A 72 5.08 -18.68 9.74
N ARG A 73 5.44 -19.94 9.46
CA ARG A 73 5.39 -20.51 8.09
C ARG A 73 3.95 -20.69 7.59
N GLN A 74 3.00 -20.81 8.50
CA GLN A 74 1.57 -20.93 8.23
C GLN A 74 0.94 -19.60 7.77
N GLY A 75 1.70 -18.49 7.81
CA GLY A 75 1.22 -17.20 7.34
C GLY A 75 0.43 -16.41 8.37
N THR A 76 0.44 -16.79 9.66
CA THR A 76 -0.18 -16.01 10.73
C THR A 76 0.41 -14.61 10.76
N VAL A 77 -0.47 -13.61 10.73
CA VAL A 77 -0.14 -12.19 10.70
C VAL A 77 -0.39 -11.57 12.06
N GLU A 78 0.66 -11.06 12.68
CA GLU A 78 0.59 -10.22 13.88
C GLU A 78 0.29 -8.78 13.45
N PRO A 79 -0.84 -8.17 13.90
CA PRO A 79 -1.20 -6.82 13.51
C PRO A 79 -0.19 -5.81 14.06
N LEU A 80 0.13 -4.80 13.23
CA LEU A 80 1.08 -3.75 13.56
C LEU A 80 0.34 -2.40 13.59
N PRO A 81 0.26 -1.73 14.75
CA PRO A 81 -0.39 -0.43 14.83
C PRO A 81 0.45 0.65 14.10
N PRO A 82 -0.20 1.66 13.50
CA PRO A 82 0.53 2.81 12.97
C PRO A 82 1.20 3.58 14.11
N ALA A 83 2.42 4.06 13.87
CA ALA A 83 3.13 4.97 14.76
C ALA A 83 2.53 6.39 14.72
N GLY A 84 1.91 6.76 13.59
CA GLY A 84 1.22 8.03 13.41
C GLY A 84 0.67 8.19 12.00
N SER A 85 -0.17 9.21 11.81
CA SER A 85 -0.66 9.60 10.49
C SER A 85 -0.69 11.12 10.35
N TRP A 86 -0.20 11.64 9.23
CA TRP A 86 -0.16 13.07 8.94
C TRP A 86 -0.92 13.36 7.65
N GLN A 87 -1.70 14.45 7.64
CA GLN A 87 -2.43 14.89 6.46
C GLN A 87 -1.63 15.99 5.76
N LYS A 88 -1.48 15.87 4.43
CA LYS A 88 -0.87 16.90 3.58
C LYS A 88 -1.46 16.82 2.18
N ASP A 89 -1.85 17.96 1.63
CA ASP A 89 -2.41 18.10 0.27
C ASP A 89 -3.60 17.14 0.00
N GLY A 90 -4.48 16.98 1.00
CA GLY A 90 -5.64 16.08 0.92
C GLY A 90 -5.33 14.59 1.10
N SER A 91 -4.05 14.19 1.06
CA SER A 91 -3.60 12.81 1.26
C SER A 91 -3.13 12.55 2.69
N TYR A 92 -3.03 11.28 3.08
CA TYR A 92 -2.57 10.84 4.39
C TYR A 92 -1.31 10.00 4.31
N TYR A 93 -0.29 10.40 5.06
CA TYR A 93 0.98 9.71 5.22
C TYR A 93 0.91 8.89 6.50
N VAL A 94 0.83 7.57 6.39
CA VAL A 94 0.72 6.66 7.53
C VAL A 94 2.06 6.00 7.80
N HIS A 95 2.59 6.19 9.01
CA HIS A 95 3.89 5.68 9.40
C HIS A 95 3.73 4.44 10.27
N TYR A 96 4.56 3.44 10.03
CA TYR A 96 4.65 2.22 10.82
C TYR A 96 6.09 2.00 11.27
N GLY A 97 6.28 1.77 12.56
CA GLY A 97 7.56 1.35 13.11
C GLY A 97 7.74 -0.16 12.94
N LEU A 98 8.72 -0.57 12.15
CA LEU A 98 9.02 -1.98 11.91
C LEU A 98 10.13 -2.46 12.85
N SER A 99 9.79 -3.35 13.77
CA SER A 99 10.77 -4.07 14.58
C SER A 99 11.28 -5.31 13.83
N LEU A 100 12.50 -5.22 13.33
CA LEU A 100 13.18 -6.25 12.55
C LEU A 100 13.88 -7.26 13.47
N ARG A 101 13.52 -8.54 13.31
CA ARG A 101 14.27 -9.67 13.86
C ARG A 101 15.40 -10.03 12.90
N ARG A 102 16.50 -10.58 13.43
CA ARG A 102 17.62 -11.05 12.61
C ARG A 102 17.11 -12.04 11.54
N GLY A 103 17.51 -11.84 10.29
CA GLY A 103 17.06 -12.65 9.15
C GLY A 103 15.91 -12.00 8.38
N ILE A 104 15.05 -12.83 7.78
CA ILE A 104 13.97 -12.38 6.91
C ILE A 104 12.78 -11.93 7.75
N ASN A 105 12.28 -10.73 7.47
CA ASN A 105 11.05 -10.17 8.03
C ASN A 105 10.09 -9.93 6.87
N THR A 106 8.88 -10.45 6.99
CA THR A 106 7.84 -10.26 5.97
C THR A 106 6.69 -9.49 6.59
N PHE A 107 6.32 -8.39 5.97
CA PHE A 107 5.18 -7.57 6.35
C PHE A 107 4.14 -7.61 5.23
N VAL A 108 2.87 -7.71 5.63
CA VAL A 108 1.72 -7.71 4.72
C VAL A 108 0.95 -6.42 4.96
N ILE A 109 0.52 -5.80 3.87
CA ILE A 109 -0.26 -4.56 3.87
C ILE A 109 -1.60 -4.86 3.21
N ASN A 110 -2.67 -4.55 3.92
CA ASN A 110 -4.05 -4.72 3.51
C ASN A 110 -4.78 -3.37 3.50
N PRO A 111 -5.72 -3.13 2.58
CA PRO A 111 -6.18 -4.01 1.48
C PRO A 111 -5.09 -4.30 0.42
N GLY A 112 -5.28 -5.23 -0.53
CA GLY A 112 -4.37 -5.40 -1.68
C GLY A 112 -3.16 -6.35 -1.51
N ASP A 113 -3.06 -7.08 -0.39
CA ASP A 113 -2.13 -8.20 -0.17
C ASP A 113 -0.66 -7.92 -0.53
N LYS A 114 -0.22 -6.65 -0.45
CA LYS A 114 1.14 -6.25 -0.79
C LYS A 114 2.11 -6.76 0.28
N LYS A 115 3.25 -7.31 -0.16
CA LYS A 115 4.27 -7.86 0.73
C LYS A 115 5.54 -7.02 0.69
N VAL A 116 6.04 -6.68 1.87
CA VAL A 116 7.34 -6.03 2.07
C VAL A 116 8.27 -7.02 2.75
N ILE A 117 9.34 -7.41 2.07
CA ILE A 117 10.32 -8.39 2.56
C ILE A 117 11.62 -7.67 2.90
N VAL A 118 12.00 -7.70 4.17
CA VAL A 118 13.18 -7.04 4.73
C VAL A 118 14.13 -8.08 5.30
N LEU A 119 15.32 -8.19 4.72
CA LEU A 119 16.42 -8.98 5.26
C LEU A 119 17.23 -8.11 6.22
N TYR A 120 17.11 -8.34 7.52
CA TYR A 120 17.87 -7.63 8.53
C TYR A 120 19.13 -8.40 8.95
N ARG A 121 20.29 -7.75 8.84
CA ARG A 121 21.57 -8.25 9.33
C ARG A 121 22.15 -7.26 10.35
N PRO A 122 22.24 -7.63 11.65
CA PRO A 122 22.79 -6.74 12.65
C PRO A 122 24.28 -6.46 12.36
N ARG A 123 24.69 -5.20 12.44
CA ARG A 123 26.11 -4.81 12.40
C ARG A 123 26.63 -4.67 13.83
N VAL A 124 27.67 -5.43 14.15
CA VAL A 124 28.33 -5.42 15.47
C VAL A 124 29.34 -4.26 15.56
N THR A 125 29.94 -3.84 14.45
CA THR A 125 30.93 -2.76 14.37
C THR A 125 30.53 -1.69 13.35
N MET A 126 30.72 -0.41 13.69
CA MET A 126 30.48 0.74 12.79
C MET A 126 31.64 1.00 11.81
N LEU A 127 32.72 0.22 11.90
CA LEU A 127 33.91 0.37 11.07
C LEU A 127 33.56 0.03 9.61
N ARG A 128 33.49 1.06 8.78
CA ARG A 128 33.17 1.05 7.33
C ARG A 128 31.76 0.56 6.99
N SER A 129 30.79 1.46 7.04
CA SER A 129 29.69 1.40 6.07
C SER A 129 30.03 2.39 4.97
N ALA A 130 30.50 1.91 3.82
CA ALA A 130 30.39 2.75 2.63
C ALA A 130 28.88 2.99 2.44
N SER A 131 28.42 4.24 2.56
CA SER A 131 26.99 4.57 2.49
C SER A 131 26.36 4.31 1.12
N ASN A 132 27.12 3.71 0.21
CA ASN A 132 26.82 3.45 -1.19
C ASN A 132 27.01 1.96 -1.56
N GLU A 133 27.03 1.04 -0.59
CA GLU A 133 26.95 -0.40 -0.88
C GLU A 133 25.61 -0.70 -1.56
N SER A 134 25.66 -1.22 -2.79
CA SER A 134 24.47 -1.63 -3.56
C SER A 134 23.58 -2.57 -2.73
N GLY A 135 22.30 -2.22 -2.60
CA GLY A 135 21.30 -3.02 -1.88
C GLY A 135 21.16 -2.72 -0.39
N VAL A 136 21.94 -1.81 0.19
CA VAL A 136 21.74 -1.37 1.59
C VAL A 136 20.70 -0.24 1.63
N TYR A 137 19.50 -0.55 2.14
CA TYR A 137 18.44 0.44 2.30
C TYR A 137 18.54 1.11 3.67
N LEU A 138 18.82 2.42 3.68
CA LEU A 138 18.77 3.26 4.87
C LEU A 138 17.40 3.94 4.94
N PHE A 139 16.56 3.48 5.85
CA PHE A 139 15.28 4.11 6.16
C PHE A 139 15.51 5.58 6.58
N HIS A 140 14.78 6.52 5.97
CA HIS A 140 14.77 7.98 6.22
C HIS A 140 15.86 8.85 5.58
N ARG A 141 16.68 8.36 4.63
CA ARG A 141 17.59 9.29 3.90
C ARG A 141 16.85 10.32 3.04
N LYS A 142 15.62 9.99 2.63
CA LYS A 142 14.68 10.92 2.02
C LYS A 142 13.57 11.11 3.06
N GLU A 143 13.59 12.22 3.77
CA GLU A 143 12.56 12.57 4.73
C GLU A 143 11.20 12.51 4.03
N VAL A 144 10.31 11.63 4.51
CA VAL A 144 8.88 11.71 4.26
C VAL A 144 8.22 12.10 5.57
N VAL A 145 8.78 13.10 6.25
CA VAL A 145 8.07 13.82 7.30
C VAL A 145 7.48 15.04 6.61
N PRO A 146 6.16 15.22 6.59
CA PRO A 146 5.61 16.49 6.13
C PRO A 146 6.13 17.57 7.08
N ALA A 147 6.98 18.46 6.55
CA ALA A 147 7.27 19.77 7.15
C ALA A 147 5.97 20.58 7.28
#